data_AF-A0A0E2Q583-F1
#
_entry.id   AF-A0A0E2Q583-F1
#
_cell.length_a   1.000
_cell.length_b   1.000
_cell.length_c   1.000
_cell.angle_alpha   90.00
_cell.angle_beta   90.00
_cell.angle_gamma   90.00
#
_symmetry.space_group_name_H-M   'P 1'
#
loop_
_entity.id
_entity.type
_entity.pdbx_description
1 polymer ?
#
loop_
_entity_poly.entity_id
_entity_poly.type
_entity_poly.pdbx_seq_one_letter_code
_entity_poly.pdbx_strand_id
1 'polypeptide(L)'
;MLTIPINYTQLGGTYEVLTGAAKGTKVLGQEPLWLAWVTDLANLKGAHPYQYRHLLEAYTPARFKVGQMIGSFGILMGMVVAIYRNVDDDKKHQYKGMLTATVLATFLTGVTEPIEYMFMFVATPLYIIYAFVQGAAFAMADIVHLRVHSFGSIEFLTRTPFAINAGLAMDIINFIWVTVLFGVIMFFIANFMIKKFDYATPGRNGNYEQNDDSSESAGSAGAGTSSASSQVINIINLLGGRANIVDVDACMTRLRVTVKNAEKVGTEEQWKAEGA
;
A
#
# COMPACT_ATOMS: atom_id res chain seq x y z
N MET A 1 5.90 10.53 10.19
CA MET A 1 5.78 9.07 9.89
C MET A 1 6.37 8.27 11.04
N LEU A 2 5.58 7.43 11.72
CA LEU A 2 6.05 6.57 12.83
C LEU A 2 6.74 5.27 12.37
N THR A 3 6.59 4.88 11.11
CA THR A 3 7.03 3.58 10.59
C THR A 3 8.53 3.36 10.71
N ILE A 4 9.35 4.33 10.28
CA ILE A 4 10.82 4.21 10.33
C ILE A 4 11.32 4.12 11.78
N PRO A 5 10.92 5.03 12.71
CA PRO A 5 11.27 4.91 14.12
C PRO A 5 10.90 3.54 14.74
N ILE A 6 9.68 3.03 14.49
CA ILE A 6 9.24 1.74 15.06
C ILE A 6 10.04 0.56 14.49
N ASN A 7 10.38 0.57 13.21
CA ASN A 7 11.00 -0.61 12.58
C ASN A 7 12.52 -0.66 12.73
N TYR A 8 13.20 0.48 12.90
CA TYR A 8 14.67 0.55 12.79
C TYR A 8 15.37 1.29 13.94
N THR A 9 14.64 1.72 14.97
CA THR A 9 15.23 2.46 16.11
C THR A 9 14.78 1.88 17.44
N GLN A 10 15.37 2.37 18.53
CA GLN A 10 15.03 1.96 19.91
C GLN A 10 13.56 2.17 20.27
N LEU A 11 12.83 3.05 19.59
CA LEU A 11 11.39 3.23 19.80
C LEU A 11 10.62 1.93 19.55
N GLY A 12 11.08 1.12 18.59
CA GLY A 12 10.53 -0.20 18.32
C GLY A 12 10.94 -1.29 19.30
N GLY A 13 11.72 -0.95 20.32
CA GLY A 13 12.34 -1.92 21.23
C GLY A 13 13.73 -2.37 20.77
N THR A 14 14.35 -3.18 21.62
CA THR A 14 15.68 -3.73 21.43
C THR A 14 15.68 -5.22 21.73
N TYR A 15 16.53 -5.97 21.04
CA TYR A 15 16.70 -7.41 21.26
C TYR A 15 18.16 -7.78 21.30
N GLU A 16 18.53 -8.67 22.23
CA GLU A 16 19.88 -9.21 22.33
C GLU A 16 19.93 -10.57 21.67
N VAL A 17 20.84 -10.74 20.71
CA VAL A 17 20.99 -11.96 19.93
C VAL A 17 21.53 -13.08 20.82
N LEU A 18 20.86 -14.22 20.85
CA LEU A 18 21.16 -15.32 21.77
C LEU A 18 22.07 -16.41 21.16
N THR A 19 22.09 -16.53 19.84
CA THR A 19 22.79 -17.59 19.10
C THR A 19 23.56 -17.07 17.88
N GLY A 20 24.32 -17.96 17.23
CA GLY A 20 25.06 -17.64 16.00
C GLY A 20 26.26 -16.71 16.22
N ALA A 21 26.82 -16.21 15.11
CA ALA A 21 28.04 -15.40 15.11
C ALA A 21 27.86 -14.02 15.78
N ALA A 22 26.63 -13.51 15.83
CA ALA A 22 26.31 -12.21 16.40
C ALA A 22 25.84 -12.28 17.86
N LYS A 23 25.99 -13.43 18.54
CA LYS A 23 25.57 -13.62 19.94
C LYS A 23 26.11 -12.53 20.87
N GLY A 24 25.24 -11.97 21.71
CA GLY A 24 25.55 -10.89 22.65
C GLY A 24 25.49 -9.48 22.06
N THR A 25 25.27 -9.35 20.75
CA THR A 25 25.02 -8.04 20.14
C THR A 25 23.55 -7.62 20.31
N LYS A 26 23.29 -6.30 20.31
CA LYS A 26 21.95 -5.74 20.39
C LYS A 26 21.50 -5.21 19.04
N VAL A 27 20.27 -5.55 18.65
CA VAL A 27 19.59 -5.01 17.47
C VAL A 27 18.45 -4.09 17.89
N LEU A 28 18.14 -3.11 17.05
CA LEU A 28 17.20 -2.03 17.36
C LEU A 28 16.04 -2.04 16.35
N GLY A 29 14.82 -1.85 16.84
CA GLY A 29 13.63 -1.78 16.01
C GLY A 29 13.00 -3.14 15.70
N GLN A 30 11.72 -3.11 15.33
CA GLN A 30 10.91 -4.32 15.14
C GLN A 30 11.41 -5.25 14.04
N GLU A 31 11.99 -4.72 12.96
CA GLU A 31 12.44 -5.57 11.86
C GLU A 31 13.71 -6.37 12.21
N PRO A 32 14.83 -5.74 12.64
CA PRO A 32 16.00 -6.47 13.10
C PRO A 32 15.69 -7.38 14.28
N LEU A 33 14.79 -6.95 15.19
CA LEU A 33 14.33 -7.76 16.31
C LEU A 33 13.65 -9.04 15.82
N TRP A 34 12.69 -8.96 14.89
CA TRP A 34 12.02 -10.14 14.38
C TRP A 34 13.02 -11.10 13.72
N LEU A 35 13.93 -10.58 12.88
CA LEU A 35 14.95 -11.38 12.18
C LEU A 35 15.87 -12.10 13.17
N ALA A 36 16.39 -11.41 14.18
CA ALA A 36 17.23 -12.02 15.20
C ALA A 36 16.46 -13.06 16.03
N TRP A 37 15.24 -12.72 16.46
CA TRP A 37 14.38 -13.60 17.25
C TRP A 37 14.05 -14.90 16.53
N VAL A 38 13.62 -14.83 15.26
CA VAL A 38 13.29 -16.05 14.49
C VAL A 38 14.54 -16.88 14.15
N THR A 39 15.71 -16.25 14.03
CA THR A 39 17.01 -16.94 13.93
C THR A 39 17.34 -17.72 15.19
N ASP A 40 17.22 -17.08 16.34
CA ASP A 40 17.48 -17.71 17.63
C ASP A 40 16.51 -18.87 17.87
N LEU A 41 15.22 -18.69 17.56
CA LEU A 41 14.24 -19.77 17.62
C LEU A 41 14.64 -20.98 16.77
N ALA A 42 15.03 -20.77 15.52
CA ALA A 42 15.44 -21.85 14.62
C ALA A 42 16.66 -22.62 15.18
N ASN A 43 17.64 -21.90 15.75
CA ASN A 43 18.83 -22.51 16.33
C ASN A 43 18.55 -23.24 17.65
N LEU A 44 17.64 -22.73 18.48
CA LEU A 44 17.34 -23.28 19.80
C LEU A 44 16.35 -24.46 19.79
N LYS A 45 15.45 -24.53 18.78
CA LYS A 45 14.33 -25.50 18.74
C LYS A 45 14.75 -26.96 18.96
N GLY A 46 15.91 -27.36 18.42
CA GLY A 46 16.45 -28.71 18.59
C GLY A 46 17.50 -28.85 19.70
N ALA A 47 18.31 -27.81 19.92
CA ALA A 47 19.46 -27.87 20.82
C ALA A 47 19.12 -27.56 22.29
N HIS A 48 18.21 -26.62 22.53
CA HIS A 48 17.90 -26.09 23.86
C HIS A 48 16.39 -25.84 24.03
N PRO A 49 15.57 -26.90 24.24
CA PRO A 49 14.11 -26.81 24.25
C PRO A 49 13.53 -25.86 25.30
N TYR A 50 14.16 -25.74 26.47
CA TYR A 50 13.72 -24.82 27.53
C TYR A 50 13.91 -23.35 27.10
N GLN A 51 15.08 -23.01 26.54
CA GLN A 51 15.36 -21.66 26.04
C GLN A 51 14.47 -21.31 24.85
N TYR A 52 14.20 -22.28 23.97
CA TYR A 52 13.26 -22.10 22.86
C TYR A 52 11.85 -21.71 23.35
N ARG A 53 11.29 -22.46 24.32
CA ARG A 53 9.96 -22.15 24.88
C ARG A 53 9.93 -20.79 25.57
N HIS A 54 10.94 -20.50 26.38
CA HIS A 54 11.06 -19.20 27.04
C HIS A 54 11.09 -18.05 26.01
N LEU A 55 11.86 -18.19 24.93
CA LEU A 55 11.95 -17.19 23.88
C LEU A 55 10.64 -16.97 23.11
N LEU A 56 9.87 -18.05 22.88
CA LEU A 56 8.55 -17.99 22.25
C LEU A 56 7.51 -17.25 23.11
N GLU A 57 7.60 -17.37 24.44
CA GLU A 57 6.64 -16.80 25.39
C GLU A 57 7.02 -15.36 25.80
N ALA A 58 8.31 -15.06 25.92
CA ALA A 58 8.80 -13.77 26.40
C ALA A 58 8.66 -12.64 25.36
N TYR A 59 8.61 -12.98 24.06
CA TYR A 59 8.59 -12.00 22.98
C TYR A 59 7.43 -12.22 22.02
N THR A 60 6.73 -11.13 21.70
CA THR A 60 5.69 -11.10 20.65
C THR A 60 6.05 -10.03 19.62
N PRO A 61 6.92 -10.34 18.66
CA PRO A 61 7.33 -9.40 17.63
C PRO A 61 6.24 -9.18 16.57
N ALA A 62 6.46 -8.21 15.69
CA ALA A 62 5.62 -7.93 14.51
C ALA A 62 4.19 -7.41 14.77
N ARG A 63 3.82 -7.14 16.03
CA ARG A 63 2.52 -6.56 16.43
C ARG A 63 2.18 -5.28 15.64
N PHE A 64 3.17 -4.41 15.46
CA PHE A 64 3.05 -3.17 14.70
C PHE A 64 3.45 -3.30 13.21
N LYS A 65 3.47 -4.52 12.68
CA LYS A 65 3.77 -4.80 11.26
C LYS A 65 2.71 -5.65 10.57
N VAL A 66 2.28 -6.75 11.20
CA VAL A 66 1.44 -7.76 10.53
C VAL A 66 0.08 -7.20 10.08
N GLY A 67 -0.45 -6.17 10.76
CA GLY A 67 -1.62 -5.45 10.29
C GLY A 67 -1.44 -4.85 8.89
N GLN A 68 -0.28 -4.28 8.59
CA GLN A 68 0.04 -3.75 7.24
C GLN A 68 0.12 -4.87 6.19
N MET A 69 0.61 -6.06 6.58
CA MET A 69 0.61 -7.23 5.69
C MET A 69 -0.82 -7.67 5.36
N ILE A 70 -1.71 -7.74 6.36
CA ILE A 70 -3.14 -8.01 6.17
C ILE A 70 -3.78 -6.94 5.27
N GLY A 71 -3.34 -5.69 5.40
CA GLY A 71 -3.73 -4.56 4.55
C GLY A 71 -3.49 -4.83 3.07
N SER A 72 -2.23 -5.10 2.73
CA SER A 72 -1.79 -5.32 1.34
C SER A 72 -2.21 -6.67 0.74
N PHE A 73 -2.37 -7.73 1.54
CA PHE A 73 -2.74 -9.05 1.04
C PHE A 73 -4.26 -9.30 1.02
N GLY A 74 -5.01 -8.59 1.86
CA GLY A 74 -6.42 -8.89 2.11
C GLY A 74 -7.32 -7.68 1.93
N ILE A 75 -7.19 -6.70 2.82
CA ILE A 75 -8.10 -5.53 2.90
C ILE A 75 -8.18 -4.82 1.53
N LEU A 76 -7.03 -4.48 0.96
CA LEU A 76 -6.98 -3.78 -0.33
C LEU A 76 -7.38 -4.67 -1.52
N MET A 77 -7.19 -6.00 -1.42
CA MET A 77 -7.72 -6.92 -2.43
C MET A 77 -9.26 -6.91 -2.42
N GLY A 78 -9.85 -6.94 -1.23
CA GLY A 78 -11.30 -6.78 -1.05
C GLY A 78 -11.82 -5.44 -1.57
N MET A 79 -11.07 -4.36 -1.32
CA MET A 79 -11.37 -3.02 -1.84
C MET A 79 -11.39 -3.00 -3.37
N VAL A 80 -10.37 -3.54 -4.03
CA VAL A 80 -10.31 -3.54 -5.51
C VAL A 80 -11.42 -4.41 -6.10
N VAL A 81 -11.72 -5.57 -5.51
CA VAL A 81 -12.86 -6.39 -5.95
C VAL A 81 -14.16 -5.61 -5.83
N ALA A 82 -14.36 -4.84 -4.76
CA ALA A 82 -15.53 -3.98 -4.60
C ALA A 82 -15.57 -2.85 -5.65
N ILE A 83 -14.45 -2.18 -5.91
CA ILE A 83 -14.34 -1.16 -6.97
C ILE A 83 -14.70 -1.77 -8.32
N TYR A 84 -14.02 -2.86 -8.72
CA TYR A 84 -14.25 -3.53 -10.01
C TYR A 84 -15.70 -3.99 -10.19
N ARG A 85 -16.35 -4.48 -9.12
CA ARG A 85 -17.75 -4.90 -9.17
C ARG A 85 -18.72 -3.74 -9.46
N ASN A 86 -18.32 -2.51 -9.12
CA ASN A 86 -19.12 -1.29 -9.24
C ASN A 86 -18.71 -0.38 -10.40
N VAL A 87 -17.66 -0.73 -11.15
CA VAL A 87 -17.36 -0.14 -12.48
C VAL A 87 -18.58 -0.30 -13.39
N ASP A 88 -18.86 0.69 -14.22
CA ASP A 88 -19.95 0.64 -15.20
C ASP A 88 -19.74 -0.54 -16.17
N ASP A 89 -20.82 -1.23 -16.53
CA ASP A 89 -20.74 -2.50 -17.26
C ASP A 89 -20.02 -2.38 -18.62
N ASP A 90 -20.18 -1.25 -19.30
CA ASP A 90 -19.54 -0.92 -20.58
C ASP A 90 -18.02 -0.68 -20.47
N LYS A 91 -17.53 -0.31 -19.28
CA LYS A 91 -16.13 0.07 -19.04
C LYS A 91 -15.31 -1.00 -18.33
N LYS A 92 -15.94 -2.06 -17.82
CA LYS A 92 -15.26 -3.14 -17.07
C LYS A 92 -14.07 -3.74 -17.79
N HIS A 93 -14.13 -3.89 -19.11
CA HIS A 93 -13.00 -4.44 -19.87
C HIS A 93 -11.78 -3.52 -19.81
N GLN A 94 -11.98 -2.20 -19.95
CA GLN A 94 -10.92 -1.20 -19.91
C GLN A 94 -10.21 -1.18 -18.54
N TYR A 95 -10.98 -1.16 -17.46
CA TYR A 95 -10.44 -1.06 -16.11
C TYR A 95 -9.85 -2.36 -15.55
N LYS A 96 -10.20 -3.52 -16.13
CA LYS A 96 -9.70 -4.81 -15.65
C LYS A 96 -8.18 -4.87 -15.67
N GLY A 97 -7.54 -4.37 -16.74
CA GLY A 97 -6.08 -4.38 -16.88
C GLY A 97 -5.40 -3.52 -15.82
N MET A 98 -5.83 -2.26 -15.72
CA MET A 98 -5.35 -1.30 -14.71
C MET A 98 -5.46 -1.88 -13.30
N LEU A 99 -6.66 -2.32 -12.88
CA LEU A 99 -6.89 -2.83 -11.54
C LEU A 99 -6.08 -4.11 -11.25
N THR A 100 -5.91 -4.98 -12.24
CA THR A 100 -5.09 -6.19 -12.08
C THR A 100 -3.61 -5.84 -11.88
N ALA A 101 -3.08 -4.89 -12.66
CA ALA A 101 -1.70 -4.44 -12.53
C ALA A 101 -1.45 -3.78 -11.16
N THR A 102 -2.37 -2.93 -10.72
CA THR A 102 -2.33 -2.28 -9.40
C THR A 102 -2.38 -3.31 -8.27
N VAL A 103 -3.30 -4.27 -8.34
CA VAL A 103 -3.40 -5.37 -7.37
C VAL A 103 -2.10 -6.16 -7.31
N LEU A 104 -1.54 -6.52 -8.46
CA LEU A 104 -0.30 -7.29 -8.52
C LEU A 104 0.85 -6.51 -7.90
N ALA A 105 0.99 -5.22 -8.22
CA ALA A 105 2.01 -4.36 -7.65
C ALA A 105 1.88 -4.29 -6.12
N THR A 106 0.69 -4.00 -5.59
CA THR A 106 0.47 -3.91 -4.14
C THR A 106 0.65 -5.25 -3.43
N PHE A 107 0.16 -6.35 -4.00
CA PHE A 107 0.28 -7.67 -3.41
C PHE A 107 1.74 -8.17 -3.38
N LEU A 108 2.50 -7.94 -4.46
CA LEU A 108 3.89 -8.38 -4.57
C LEU A 108 4.83 -7.55 -3.70
N THR A 109 4.68 -6.21 -3.74
CA THR A 109 5.62 -5.28 -3.13
C THR A 109 5.21 -4.82 -1.74
N GLY A 110 3.93 -4.89 -1.38
CA GLY A 110 3.40 -4.35 -0.13
C GLY A 110 3.12 -2.83 -0.16
N VAL A 111 3.42 -2.14 -1.27
CA VAL A 111 3.15 -0.71 -1.47
C VAL A 111 1.66 -0.50 -1.74
N THR A 112 0.97 0.25 -0.88
CA THR A 112 -0.51 0.33 -0.82
C THR A 112 -1.09 1.51 -1.57
N GLU A 113 -0.28 2.54 -1.80
CA GLU A 113 -0.61 3.79 -2.46
C GLU A 113 -1.32 3.59 -3.81
N PRO A 114 -0.93 2.63 -4.68
CA PRO A 114 -1.60 2.44 -5.97
C PRO A 114 -3.11 2.20 -5.86
N ILE A 115 -3.54 1.49 -4.81
CA ILE A 115 -4.96 1.20 -4.56
C ILE A 115 -5.58 2.32 -3.73
N GLU A 116 -4.88 2.82 -2.72
CA GLU A 116 -5.40 3.87 -1.83
C GLU A 116 -5.77 5.14 -2.58
N TYR A 117 -4.97 5.54 -3.58
CA TYR A 117 -5.24 6.72 -4.38
C TYR A 117 -6.50 6.61 -5.26
N MET A 118 -6.98 5.40 -5.53
CA MET A 118 -8.21 5.19 -6.30
C MET A 118 -9.47 5.66 -5.57
N PHE A 119 -9.44 5.77 -4.24
CA PHE A 119 -10.64 6.12 -3.46
C PHE A 119 -10.40 7.15 -2.35
N MET A 120 -9.16 7.40 -1.92
CA MET A 120 -8.86 8.30 -0.80
C MET A 120 -9.42 9.71 -0.98
N PHE A 121 -9.35 10.26 -2.20
CA PHE A 121 -9.82 11.63 -2.49
C PHE A 121 -11.28 11.70 -2.91
N VAL A 122 -11.81 10.64 -3.52
CA VAL A 122 -13.17 10.63 -4.06
C VAL A 122 -14.19 10.09 -3.05
N ALA A 123 -13.72 9.27 -2.10
CA ALA A 123 -14.53 8.65 -1.07
C ALA A 123 -13.85 8.76 0.30
N THR A 124 -13.56 10.00 0.75
CA THR A 124 -12.91 10.27 2.04
C THR A 124 -13.56 9.53 3.22
N PRO A 125 -14.91 9.43 3.34
CA PRO A 125 -15.51 8.64 4.42
C PRO A 125 -15.15 7.15 4.34
N LEU A 126 -15.07 6.58 3.14
CA LEU A 126 -14.61 5.20 2.94
C LEU A 126 -13.15 5.04 3.35
N TYR A 127 -12.29 6.04 3.09
CA TYR A 127 -10.90 6.03 3.54
C TYR A 127 -10.75 6.05 5.06
N ILE A 128 -11.59 6.82 5.76
CA ILE A 128 -11.63 6.80 7.23
C ILE A 128 -12.02 5.41 7.75
N ILE A 129 -13.06 4.80 7.17
CA ILE A 129 -13.48 3.43 7.56
C ILE A 129 -12.38 2.40 7.25
N TYR A 130 -11.74 2.50 6.09
CA TYR A 130 -10.57 1.69 5.74
C TYR A 130 -9.46 1.82 6.81
N ALA A 131 -9.14 3.03 7.27
CA ALA A 131 -8.15 3.25 8.32
C ALA A 131 -8.53 2.57 9.66
N PHE A 132 -9.83 2.54 10.02
CA PHE A 132 -10.29 1.79 11.19
C PHE A 132 -10.20 0.28 11.01
N VAL A 133 -10.58 -0.25 9.85
CA VAL A 133 -10.44 -1.68 9.52
C VAL A 133 -8.96 -2.08 9.54
N GLN A 134 -8.08 -1.22 9.01
CA GLN A 134 -6.63 -1.38 9.05
C GLN A 134 -6.12 -1.40 10.50
N GLY A 135 -6.59 -0.48 11.35
CA GLY A 135 -6.28 -0.46 12.79
C GLY A 135 -6.75 -1.73 13.52
N ALA A 136 -7.93 -2.25 13.19
CA ALA A 136 -8.42 -3.52 13.73
C ALA A 136 -7.56 -4.71 13.28
N ALA A 137 -7.01 -4.69 12.06
CA ALA A 137 -6.06 -5.70 11.61
C ALA A 137 -4.73 -5.67 12.39
N PHE A 138 -4.25 -4.48 12.78
CA PHE A 138 -3.12 -4.37 13.73
C PHE A 138 -3.47 -4.94 15.11
N ALA A 139 -4.66 -4.62 15.64
CA ALA A 139 -5.11 -5.13 16.93
C ALA A 139 -5.26 -6.66 16.96
N MET A 140 -5.54 -7.29 15.81
CA MET A 140 -5.66 -8.74 15.70
C MET A 140 -4.37 -9.48 16.09
N ALA A 141 -3.20 -8.83 15.99
CA ALA A 141 -1.92 -9.42 16.41
C ALA A 141 -1.84 -9.73 17.92
N ASP A 142 -2.71 -9.10 18.72
CA ASP A 142 -2.82 -9.33 20.17
C ASP A 142 -3.94 -10.31 20.54
N ILE A 143 -4.75 -10.73 19.56
CA ILE A 143 -5.84 -11.70 19.75
C ILE A 143 -5.42 -13.08 19.21
N VAL A 144 -4.74 -13.09 18.06
CA VAL A 144 -4.27 -14.28 17.36
C VAL A 144 -2.76 -14.19 17.21
N HIS A 145 -2.05 -15.31 17.39
CA HIS A 145 -0.61 -15.36 17.14
C HIS A 145 -0.31 -15.15 15.66
N LEU A 146 0.15 -13.93 15.36
CA LEU A 146 0.46 -13.41 14.03
C LEU A 146 1.89 -12.86 13.99
N ARG A 147 2.87 -13.63 14.47
CA ARG A 147 4.27 -13.20 14.59
C ARG A 147 5.02 -13.29 13.26
N VAL A 148 4.44 -12.72 12.21
CA VAL A 148 5.01 -12.68 10.85
C VAL A 148 5.39 -11.24 10.51
N HIS A 149 6.63 -11.02 10.06
CA HIS A 149 7.12 -9.70 9.67
C HIS A 149 7.64 -9.73 8.23
N SER A 150 6.96 -9.05 7.31
CA SER A 150 7.36 -8.91 5.90
C SER A 150 6.70 -7.69 5.27
N PHE A 151 7.16 -7.27 4.11
CA PHE A 151 6.62 -6.20 3.29
C PHE A 151 6.39 -6.73 1.87
N GLY A 152 5.13 -7.02 1.54
CA GLY A 152 4.75 -7.68 0.29
C GLY A 152 4.91 -9.21 0.31
N SER A 153 4.29 -9.86 -0.68
CA SER A 153 4.30 -11.33 -0.81
C SER A 153 5.63 -11.92 -1.23
N ILE A 154 6.46 -11.17 -1.95
CA ILE A 154 7.82 -11.63 -2.32
C ILE A 154 8.64 -11.85 -1.04
N GLU A 155 8.68 -10.86 -0.16
CA GLU A 155 9.42 -10.98 1.09
C GLU A 155 8.80 -11.99 2.06
N PHE A 156 7.47 -12.05 2.12
CA PHE A 156 6.79 -13.08 2.91
C PHE A 156 7.18 -14.50 2.46
N LEU A 157 7.26 -14.73 1.15
CA LEU A 157 7.63 -16.03 0.61
C LEU A 157 9.10 -16.38 0.91
N THR A 158 10.02 -15.42 0.84
CA THR A 158 11.44 -15.66 1.18
C THR A 158 11.64 -15.93 2.67
N ARG A 159 10.83 -15.30 3.55
CA ARG A 159 10.88 -15.49 5.01
C ARG A 159 10.09 -16.72 5.51
N THR A 160 9.21 -17.29 4.69
CA THR A 160 8.34 -18.42 5.04
C THR A 160 9.11 -19.69 5.46
N PRO A 161 10.10 -20.20 4.70
CA PRO A 161 10.86 -21.39 5.10
C PRO A 161 11.54 -21.21 6.46
N PHE A 162 12.02 -20.01 6.73
CA PHE A 162 12.70 -19.66 7.97
C PHE A 162 11.75 -19.67 9.18
N ALA A 163 10.57 -19.06 9.02
CA ALA A 163 9.52 -19.06 10.03
C ALA A 163 9.01 -20.49 10.31
N ILE A 164 8.84 -21.33 9.28
CA ILE A 164 8.47 -22.74 9.44
C ILE A 164 9.53 -23.50 10.26
N ASN A 165 10.81 -23.29 9.94
CA ASN A 165 11.91 -23.94 10.67
C ASN A 165 11.89 -23.55 12.16
N ALA A 166 11.66 -22.26 12.46
CA ALA A 166 11.48 -21.74 13.81
C ALA A 166 10.22 -22.24 14.55
N GLY A 167 9.31 -22.97 13.87
CA GLY A 167 8.08 -23.52 14.47
C GLY A 167 6.87 -22.59 14.40
N LEU A 168 6.91 -21.56 13.54
CA LEU A 168 5.85 -20.57 13.37
C LEU A 168 4.86 -20.93 12.24
N ALA A 169 4.75 -22.21 11.88
CA ALA A 169 3.85 -22.66 10.82
C ALA A 169 2.38 -22.33 11.13
N MET A 170 1.98 -22.41 12.40
CA MET A 170 0.63 -22.02 12.84
C MET A 170 0.38 -20.51 12.73
N ASP A 171 1.38 -19.66 13.00
CA ASP A 171 1.28 -18.21 12.79
C ASP A 171 1.05 -17.87 11.31
N ILE A 172 1.64 -18.64 10.37
CA ILE A 172 1.42 -18.48 8.93
C ILE A 172 -0.01 -18.88 8.55
N ILE A 173 -0.49 -20.02 9.05
CA ILE A 173 -1.88 -20.44 8.83
C ILE A 173 -2.84 -19.39 9.38
N ASN A 174 -2.54 -18.86 10.57
CA ASN A 174 -3.30 -17.78 11.19
C ASN A 174 -3.34 -16.53 10.32
N PHE A 175 -2.18 -16.12 9.82
CA PHE A 175 -2.07 -14.98 8.93
C PHE A 175 -2.94 -15.14 7.67
N ILE A 176 -2.96 -16.31 7.04
CA ILE A 176 -3.75 -16.55 5.83
C ILE A 176 -5.25 -16.38 6.10
N TRP A 177 -5.80 -17.06 7.12
CA TRP A 177 -7.25 -16.99 7.35
C TRP A 177 -7.68 -15.61 7.86
N VAL A 178 -6.87 -14.94 8.68
CA VAL A 178 -7.14 -13.56 9.14
C VAL A 178 -7.13 -12.61 7.94
N THR A 179 -6.16 -12.76 7.03
CA THR A 179 -6.07 -11.95 5.81
C THR A 179 -7.31 -12.10 4.94
N VAL A 180 -7.77 -13.34 4.73
CA VAL A 180 -9.01 -13.63 3.99
C VAL A 180 -10.21 -12.99 4.68
N LEU A 181 -10.34 -13.15 6.01
CA LEU A 181 -11.42 -12.57 6.80
C LEU A 181 -11.50 -11.05 6.60
N PHE A 182 -10.38 -10.34 6.78
CA PHE A 182 -10.34 -8.88 6.62
C PHE A 182 -10.57 -8.43 5.17
N GLY A 183 -10.11 -9.19 4.19
CA GLY A 183 -10.42 -8.93 2.78
C GLY A 183 -11.91 -9.05 2.46
N VAL A 184 -12.56 -10.09 2.99
CA VAL A 184 -14.03 -10.28 2.85
C VAL A 184 -14.80 -9.17 3.55
N ILE A 185 -14.43 -8.82 4.79
CA ILE A 185 -15.05 -7.72 5.54
C ILE A 185 -14.94 -6.41 4.73
N MET A 186 -13.74 -6.09 4.25
CA MET A 186 -13.52 -4.86 3.50
C MET A 186 -14.30 -4.84 2.17
N PHE A 187 -14.38 -5.98 1.47
CA PHE A 187 -15.21 -6.09 0.26
C PHE A 187 -16.66 -5.71 0.53
N PHE A 188 -17.28 -6.26 1.58
CA PHE A 188 -18.68 -5.96 1.88
C PHE A 188 -18.89 -4.50 2.30
N ILE A 189 -18.00 -3.95 3.14
CA ILE A 189 -18.04 -2.55 3.55
C ILE A 189 -17.92 -1.63 2.33
N ALA A 190 -16.88 -1.82 1.51
CA ALA A 190 -16.62 -0.99 0.34
C ALA A 190 -17.76 -1.11 -0.67
N ASN A 191 -18.19 -2.32 -1.02
CA ASN A 191 -19.27 -2.53 -1.98
C ASN A 191 -20.59 -1.91 -1.50
N PHE A 192 -20.89 -1.97 -0.21
CA PHE A 192 -22.05 -1.29 0.35
C PHE A 192 -21.92 0.24 0.24
N MET A 193 -20.80 0.81 0.69
CA MET A 193 -20.61 2.25 0.71
C MET A 193 -20.55 2.86 -0.71
N ILE A 194 -19.86 2.21 -1.65
CA ILE A 194 -19.79 2.65 -3.06
C ILE A 194 -21.19 2.73 -3.66
N LYS A 195 -22.05 1.73 -3.43
CA LYS A 195 -23.43 1.74 -3.94
C LYS A 195 -24.33 2.72 -3.20
N LYS A 196 -24.22 2.79 -1.88
CA LYS A 196 -25.13 3.57 -1.03
C LYS A 196 -24.91 5.07 -1.16
N PHE A 197 -23.66 5.49 -1.30
CA PHE A 197 -23.26 6.89 -1.38
C PHE A 197 -22.86 7.33 -2.80
N ASP A 198 -22.98 6.43 -3.77
CA ASP A 198 -22.73 6.66 -5.19
C ASP A 198 -21.33 7.26 -5.48
N TYR A 199 -20.30 6.69 -4.86
CA TYR A 199 -18.94 7.20 -5.01
C TYR A 199 -18.42 7.06 -6.44
N ALA A 200 -17.75 8.10 -6.94
CA ALA A 200 -17.10 8.12 -8.26
C ALA A 200 -15.74 7.41 -8.26
N THR A 201 -15.74 6.13 -7.90
CA THR A 201 -14.54 5.27 -8.02
C THR A 201 -14.13 5.11 -9.49
N PRO A 202 -12.87 4.74 -9.81
CA PRO A 202 -12.43 4.60 -11.20
C PRO A 202 -13.38 3.72 -12.02
N GLY A 203 -13.80 4.21 -13.18
CA GLY A 203 -14.74 3.53 -14.07
C GLY A 203 -16.22 3.70 -13.68
N ARG A 204 -16.56 4.64 -12.79
CA ARG A 204 -17.93 4.90 -12.31
C ARG A 204 -18.19 6.39 -12.10
N ASN A 205 -19.43 6.82 -12.34
CA ASN A 205 -19.97 8.14 -11.95
C ASN A 205 -19.07 9.32 -12.37
N GLY A 206 -18.64 9.32 -13.64
CA GLY A 206 -17.83 10.40 -14.22
C GLY A 206 -16.32 10.29 -14.01
N ASN A 207 -15.84 9.35 -13.19
CA ASN A 207 -14.41 9.08 -13.03
C ASN A 207 -13.93 8.09 -14.11
N TYR A 208 -13.88 8.57 -15.36
CA TYR A 208 -13.44 7.80 -16.51
C TYR A 208 -12.03 8.17 -16.93
N GLU A 209 -11.24 7.18 -17.34
CA GLU A 209 -9.96 7.41 -17.99
C GLU A 209 -10.25 8.06 -19.33
N GLN A 210 -9.60 9.20 -19.55
CA GLN A 210 -9.71 9.96 -20.78
C GLN A 210 -8.86 9.25 -21.85
N ASN A 211 -9.40 8.18 -22.43
CA ASN A 211 -8.79 7.56 -23.59
C ASN A 211 -9.04 8.44 -24.82
N ASP A 212 -7.96 8.69 -25.55
CA ASP A 212 -7.76 9.56 -26.72
C ASP A 212 -8.53 9.11 -27.99
N ASP A 213 -9.67 8.44 -27.85
CA ASP A 213 -10.44 7.82 -28.94
C ASP A 213 -11.94 8.17 -28.89
N SER A 214 -12.28 9.42 -28.55
CA SER A 214 -13.58 9.96 -28.93
C SER A 214 -13.52 11.45 -29.21
N SER A 215 -13.53 11.74 -30.52
CA SER A 215 -13.97 12.97 -31.14
C SER A 215 -15.16 13.60 -30.43
N GLU A 216 -15.03 14.91 -30.15
CA GLU A 216 -16.08 15.90 -29.91
C GLU A 216 -17.37 15.43 -29.22
N SER A 217 -17.53 15.83 -27.96
CA SER A 217 -18.72 16.57 -27.53
C SER A 217 -18.41 17.36 -26.27
N ALA A 218 -18.11 18.64 -26.46
CA ALA A 218 -18.18 19.64 -25.40
C ALA A 218 -19.63 19.69 -24.88
N GLY A 219 -19.84 19.17 -23.68
CA GLY A 219 -21.14 19.14 -23.00
C GLY A 219 -20.99 19.43 -21.50
N SER A 220 -21.01 20.72 -21.17
CA SER A 220 -21.26 21.36 -19.86
C SER A 220 -21.05 20.54 -18.58
N ALA A 221 -19.89 20.73 -17.92
CA ALA A 221 -19.77 20.61 -16.47
C ALA A 221 -19.62 22.01 -15.86
N GLY A 222 -20.60 22.42 -15.06
CA GLY A 222 -20.71 23.75 -14.48
C GLY A 222 -19.74 24.01 -13.32
N ALA A 223 -19.26 25.26 -13.28
CA ALA A 223 -18.88 26.05 -12.11
C ALA A 223 -17.93 25.41 -11.07
N GLY A 224 -16.66 25.26 -11.47
CA GLY A 224 -15.53 24.96 -10.60
C GLY A 224 -14.21 24.78 -11.36
N THR A 225 -14.30 24.54 -12.68
CA THR A 225 -13.19 24.11 -13.55
C THR A 225 -12.26 25.23 -14.00
N SER A 226 -12.62 26.52 -13.83
CA SER A 226 -11.88 27.63 -14.45
C SER A 226 -10.46 27.79 -13.93
N SER A 227 -10.19 27.48 -12.64
CA SER A 227 -8.84 27.59 -12.06
C SER A 227 -7.95 26.39 -12.38
N ALA A 228 -8.51 25.18 -12.37
CA ALA A 228 -7.77 23.97 -12.72
C ALA A 228 -7.41 23.96 -14.21
N SER A 229 -8.32 24.41 -15.08
CA SER A 229 -8.03 24.55 -16.51
C SER A 229 -6.99 25.64 -16.79
N SER A 230 -7.02 26.76 -16.05
CA SER A 230 -6.03 27.83 -16.23
C SER A 230 -4.65 27.42 -15.75
N GLN A 231 -4.55 26.73 -14.62
CA GLN A 231 -3.28 26.24 -14.08
C GLN A 231 -2.63 25.21 -15.02
N VAL A 232 -3.42 24.29 -15.59
CA VAL A 232 -2.91 23.34 -16.60
C VAL A 232 -2.39 24.06 -17.85
N ILE A 233 -3.11 25.08 -18.33
CA ILE A 233 -2.66 25.90 -19.47
C ILE A 233 -1.37 26.65 -19.13
N ASN A 234 -1.26 27.20 -17.93
CA ASN A 234 -0.05 27.90 -17.47
C ASN A 234 1.14 26.94 -17.37
N ILE A 235 0.96 25.74 -16.82
CA ILE A 235 2.00 24.69 -16.78
C ILE A 235 2.46 24.31 -18.19
N ILE A 236 1.55 24.14 -19.15
CA ILE A 236 1.90 23.86 -20.55
C ILE A 236 2.70 25.02 -21.16
N ASN A 237 2.31 26.26 -20.88
CA ASN A 237 3.05 27.44 -21.35
C ASN A 237 4.43 27.55 -20.71
N LEU A 238 4.57 27.22 -19.42
CA LEU A 238 5.85 27.15 -18.71
C LEU A 238 6.75 26.04 -19.25
N LEU A 239 6.21 25.00 -19.88
CA LEU A 239 7.01 23.99 -20.59
C LEU A 239 7.46 24.45 -21.99
N GLY A 240 7.22 25.72 -22.37
CA GLY A 240 7.50 26.26 -23.69
C GLY A 240 6.39 26.01 -24.73
N GLY A 241 5.18 25.67 -24.26
CA GLY A 241 4.01 25.37 -25.07
C GLY A 241 3.96 23.93 -25.58
N ARG A 242 2.78 23.50 -26.06
CA ARG A 242 2.55 22.11 -26.54
C ARG A 242 3.57 21.65 -27.57
N ALA A 243 4.02 22.54 -28.45
CA ALA A 243 4.99 22.19 -29.51
C ALA A 243 6.39 21.82 -28.98
N ASN A 244 6.73 22.23 -27.74
CA ASN A 244 8.01 21.95 -27.09
C ASN A 244 8.00 20.62 -26.31
N ILE A 245 6.83 20.05 -26.01
CA ILE A 245 6.68 18.79 -25.26
C ILE A 245 6.83 17.62 -26.24
N VAL A 246 7.69 16.67 -25.91
CA VAL A 246 7.93 15.43 -26.69
C VAL A 246 7.17 14.27 -26.08
N ASP A 247 7.28 14.10 -24.77
CA ASP A 247 6.71 12.98 -24.03
C ASP A 247 6.38 13.41 -22.60
N VAL A 248 5.30 12.83 -22.05
CA VAL A 248 4.86 13.07 -20.68
C VAL A 248 4.60 11.70 -20.04
N ASP A 249 5.45 11.34 -19.09
CA ASP A 249 5.31 10.15 -18.26
C ASP A 249 5.06 10.59 -16.81
N ALA A 250 4.36 9.78 -16.03
CA ALA A 250 4.10 10.07 -14.63
C ALA A 250 4.25 8.79 -13.80
N CYS A 251 5.02 8.87 -12.71
CA CYS A 251 5.06 7.82 -11.71
C CYS A 251 4.76 8.40 -10.33
N MET A 252 3.66 7.96 -9.69
CA MET A 252 3.25 8.23 -8.30
C MET A 252 3.35 9.69 -7.81
N THR A 253 4.57 10.21 -7.62
CA THR A 253 4.90 11.54 -7.11
C THR A 253 5.72 12.38 -8.08
N ARG A 254 6.04 11.87 -9.27
CA ARG A 254 6.88 12.55 -10.26
C ARG A 254 6.20 12.56 -11.61
N LEU A 255 6.06 13.77 -12.15
CA LEU A 255 5.80 14.00 -13.57
C LEU A 255 7.17 14.11 -14.26
N ARG A 256 7.39 13.30 -15.30
CA ARG A 256 8.55 13.38 -16.19
C ARG A 256 8.10 13.96 -17.51
N VAL A 257 8.70 15.06 -17.91
CA VAL A 257 8.40 15.70 -19.18
C VAL A 257 9.68 15.79 -20.00
N THR A 258 9.67 15.20 -21.18
CA THR A 258 10.74 15.38 -22.17
C THR A 258 10.38 16.59 -23.04
N VAL A 259 11.28 17.57 -23.12
CA VAL A 259 11.10 18.77 -23.96
C VAL A 259 12.15 18.86 -25.07
N LYS A 260 11.82 19.51 -26.18
CA LYS A 260 12.73 19.73 -27.32
C LYS A 260 13.80 20.76 -27.01
N ASN A 261 13.43 21.85 -26.33
CA ASN A 261 14.32 22.93 -25.95
C ASN A 261 14.09 23.31 -24.48
N ALA A 262 15.12 23.12 -23.65
CA ALA A 262 15.10 23.42 -22.22
C ALA A 262 15.13 24.93 -21.91
N GLU A 263 15.64 25.77 -22.82
CA GLU A 263 15.69 27.24 -22.63
C GLU A 263 14.31 27.88 -22.68
N LYS A 264 13.31 27.18 -23.23
CA LYS A 264 11.92 27.62 -23.26
C LYS A 264 11.13 27.25 -22.01
N VAL A 265 11.76 26.52 -21.08
CA VAL A 265 11.14 26.14 -19.81
C VAL A 265 11.22 27.33 -18.84
N GLY A 266 10.10 27.63 -18.18
CA GLY A 266 9.96 28.73 -17.23
C GLY A 266 10.89 28.60 -16.02
N THR A 267 11.12 29.73 -15.36
CA THR A 267 12.02 29.81 -14.19
C THR A 267 11.38 29.21 -12.94
N GLU A 268 12.20 28.86 -11.94
CA GLU A 268 11.76 28.30 -10.66
C GLU A 268 10.66 29.14 -9.98
N GLU A 269 10.77 30.46 -10.04
CA GLU A 269 9.79 31.38 -9.45
C GLU A 269 8.40 31.27 -10.13
N GLN A 270 8.38 31.07 -11.44
CA GLN A 270 7.15 30.91 -12.21
C GLN A 270 6.48 29.56 -11.92
N TRP A 271 7.28 28.50 -11.74
CA TRP A 271 6.78 27.18 -11.34
C TRP A 271 6.14 27.20 -9.94
N LYS A 272 6.79 27.86 -8.98
CA LYS A 272 6.25 28.03 -7.61
C LYS A 272 4.93 28.78 -7.59
N ALA A 273 4.76 29.78 -8.46
CA ALA A 273 3.52 30.54 -8.56
C ALA A 273 2.33 29.67 -9.02
N GLU A 274 2.59 28.61 -9.78
CA GLU A 274 1.61 27.64 -10.25
C GLU A 274 1.51 26.39 -9.35
N GLY A 275 2.13 26.42 -8.16
CA GLY A 275 2.04 25.34 -7.16
C GLY A 275 2.95 24.13 -7.38
N ALA A 276 4.00 24.27 -8.20
CA ALA A 276 5.03 23.26 -8.45
C ALA A 276 6.33 23.51 -7.65
#